data_AF-A0A4Z0AIR4-F1
#
_entry.id   AF-A0A4Z0AIR4-F1
#
_cell.length_a   1.000
_cell.length_b   1.000
_cell.length_c   1.000
_cell.angle_alpha   90.00
_cell.angle_beta   90.00
_cell.angle_gamma   90.00
#
_symmetry.space_group_name_H-M   'P 1'
#
loop_
_entity.id
_entity.type
_entity.pdbx_description
1 polymer ?
#
loop_
_entity_poly.entity_id
_entity_poly.type
_entity_poly.pdbx_seq_one_letter_code
_entity_poly.pdbx_strand_id
1 'polypeptide(L)'
;MTTTATMIGKVREQFLTALDDTQVSTELLRQLVDAAQQCPGVMDTHEVDGITRAIDVDPVSWNSDYFSRQKFFATRNFSKERLEHLIQVRDVFRQRNEKGFTPTIAASPTRKAPMKSASFDYQPSSNLKQFVDDGDLLTIRTAMRMELNDRRLDGAELHAALAWVKGSVSGIFEAVSEGAFAREPIADHNQWTEDYYDLQVTYLKTNFSEKRFLHLIEVREHLRNSAVKGFASTKSTEPNKASGIHSAPPAAQAPSANSRQSIPGGAAERNPAFKAALLIGGAIAAVVVFLVALVR
;
A
#
# COMPACT_ATOMS: atom_id res chain seq x y z
N MET A 1 -4.81 -16.45 -28.51
CA MET A 1 -3.43 -16.16 -28.04
C MET A 1 -2.81 -17.46 -27.60
N THR A 2 -1.55 -17.73 -27.96
CA THR A 2 -0.82 -18.95 -27.56
C THR A 2 -0.44 -18.86 -26.08
N THR A 3 -0.40 -20.00 -25.38
CA THR A 3 0.00 -20.12 -23.97
C THR A 3 1.32 -19.39 -23.68
N THR A 4 2.27 -19.46 -24.60
CA THR A 4 3.57 -18.77 -24.53
C THR A 4 3.45 -17.25 -24.49
N ALA A 5 2.61 -16.65 -25.35
CA ALA A 5 2.41 -15.20 -25.37
C ALA A 5 1.77 -14.70 -24.07
N THR A 6 0.83 -15.48 -23.51
CA THR A 6 0.23 -15.18 -22.20
C THR A 6 1.26 -15.27 -21.07
N MET A 7 2.13 -16.29 -21.09
CA MET A 7 3.21 -16.44 -20.10
C MET A 7 4.24 -15.31 -20.19
N ILE A 8 4.64 -14.89 -21.39
CA ILE A 8 5.52 -13.73 -21.59
C ILE A 8 4.89 -12.46 -21.01
N GLY A 9 3.60 -12.20 -21.30
CA GLY A 9 2.88 -11.06 -20.73
C GLY A 9 2.88 -11.09 -19.20
N LYS A 10 2.71 -12.28 -18.60
CA LYS A 10 2.76 -12.47 -17.15
C LYS A 10 4.15 -12.25 -16.55
N VAL A 11 5.23 -12.68 -17.21
CA VAL A 11 6.60 -12.37 -16.78
C VAL A 11 6.79 -10.86 -16.71
N ARG A 12 6.43 -10.15 -17.78
CA ARG A 12 6.60 -8.69 -17.88
C ARG A 12 5.81 -7.96 -16.79
N GLU A 13 4.54 -8.31 -16.62
CA GLU A 13 3.67 -7.74 -15.58
C GLU A 13 4.26 -7.93 -14.18
N GLN A 14 4.63 -9.16 -13.84
CA GLN A 14 5.13 -9.49 -12.50
C GLN A 14 6.50 -8.87 -12.23
N PHE A 15 7.36 -8.74 -13.25
CA PHE A 15 8.64 -8.05 -13.10
C PHE A 15 8.42 -6.56 -12.77
N LEU A 16 7.51 -5.89 -13.46
CA LEU A 16 7.20 -4.50 -13.16
C LEU A 16 6.59 -4.35 -11.76
N THR A 17 5.71 -5.26 -11.33
CA THR A 17 5.21 -5.27 -9.95
C THR A 17 6.34 -5.44 -8.94
N ALA A 18 7.29 -6.33 -9.21
CA ALA A 18 8.42 -6.60 -8.33
C ALA A 18 9.37 -5.40 -8.13
N LEU A 19 9.39 -4.43 -9.05
CA LEU A 19 10.17 -3.19 -8.87
C LEU A 19 9.66 -2.33 -7.71
N ASP A 20 8.38 -2.43 -7.33
CA ASP A 20 7.79 -1.68 -6.21
C ASP A 20 8.05 -2.34 -4.85
N ASP A 21 8.48 -3.61 -4.86
CA ASP A 21 8.71 -4.35 -3.63
C ASP A 21 10.02 -3.89 -3.00
N THR A 22 9.91 -3.22 -1.85
CA THR A 22 11.06 -2.66 -1.13
C THR A 22 11.97 -3.72 -0.52
N GLN A 23 11.51 -4.95 -0.37
CA GLN A 23 12.30 -6.05 0.21
C GLN A 23 13.24 -6.69 -0.81
N VAL A 24 12.96 -6.51 -2.10
CA VAL A 24 13.74 -7.16 -3.17
C VAL A 24 15.09 -6.48 -3.31
N SER A 25 16.18 -7.25 -3.26
CA SER A 25 17.52 -6.68 -3.45
C SER A 25 17.72 -6.21 -4.89
N THR A 26 18.52 -5.17 -5.07
CA THR A 26 18.93 -4.67 -6.39
C THR A 26 19.61 -5.78 -7.21
N GLU A 27 20.39 -6.63 -6.54
CA GLU A 27 21.08 -7.77 -7.14
C GLU A 27 20.11 -8.84 -7.66
N LEU A 28 19.06 -9.16 -6.91
CA LEU A 28 18.07 -10.14 -7.34
C LEU A 28 17.31 -9.66 -8.59
N LEU A 29 16.96 -8.37 -8.66
CA LEU A 29 16.31 -7.80 -9.85
C LEU A 29 17.20 -7.89 -11.09
N ARG A 30 18.51 -7.61 -10.95
CA ARG A 30 19.48 -7.75 -12.06
C ARG A 30 19.56 -9.20 -12.55
N GLN A 31 19.63 -10.15 -11.62
CA GLN A 31 19.65 -11.58 -11.96
C GLN A 31 18.37 -12.03 -12.70
N LEU A 32 17.21 -11.42 -12.37
CA LEU A 32 15.96 -11.66 -13.10
C LEU A 32 15.95 -11.03 -14.49
N VAL A 33 16.56 -9.85 -14.68
CA VAL A 33 16.76 -9.25 -16.02
C VAL A 33 17.61 -10.17 -16.89
N ASP A 34 18.72 -10.66 -16.36
CA ASP A 34 19.60 -11.57 -17.11
C ASP A 34 18.89 -12.89 -17.44
N ALA A 35 18.13 -13.46 -16.51
CA ALA A 35 17.34 -14.67 -16.77
C ALA A 35 16.25 -14.45 -17.83
N ALA A 36 15.57 -13.32 -17.79
CA ALA A 36 14.57 -12.94 -18.79
C ALA A 36 15.21 -12.68 -20.18
N GLN A 37 16.43 -12.15 -20.24
CA GLN A 37 17.18 -11.99 -21.49
C GLN A 37 17.52 -13.33 -22.16
N GLN A 38 17.71 -14.40 -21.39
CA GLN A 38 17.95 -15.75 -21.92
C GLN A 38 16.67 -16.42 -22.44
N CYS A 39 15.49 -15.85 -22.19
CA CYS A 39 14.21 -16.41 -22.63
C CYS A 39 13.75 -15.71 -23.94
N PRO A 40 13.71 -16.42 -25.07
CA PRO A 40 13.33 -15.83 -26.35
C PRO A 40 11.94 -15.15 -26.31
N GLY A 41 11.87 -13.91 -26.80
CA GLY A 41 10.63 -13.13 -26.88
C GLY A 41 10.17 -12.46 -25.58
N VAL A 42 10.86 -12.69 -24.44
CA VAL A 42 10.53 -11.97 -23.20
C VAL A 42 10.97 -10.52 -23.27
N MET A 43 12.14 -10.24 -23.83
CA MET A 43 12.70 -8.89 -23.97
C MET A 43 12.48 -8.35 -25.39
N ASP A 44 12.14 -7.06 -25.45
CA ASP A 44 12.08 -6.30 -26.69
C ASP A 44 13.43 -5.63 -26.97
N THR A 45 13.71 -5.33 -28.25
CA THR A 45 14.80 -4.40 -28.59
C THR A 45 14.49 -3.02 -28.02
N HIS A 46 15.50 -2.30 -27.52
CA HIS A 46 15.28 -0.96 -27.02
C HIS A 46 14.81 0.00 -28.12
N GLU A 47 13.72 0.70 -27.86
CA GLU A 47 13.16 1.67 -28.79
C GLU A 47 12.83 2.98 -28.08
N VAL A 48 13.03 4.08 -28.82
CA VAL A 48 12.68 5.44 -28.41
C VAL A 48 11.80 6.04 -29.49
N ASP A 49 10.57 6.38 -29.13
CA ASP A 49 9.62 7.03 -30.02
C ASP A 49 8.85 8.17 -29.30
N GLY A 50 7.84 8.74 -29.97
CA GLY A 50 7.03 9.84 -29.39
C GLY A 50 6.22 9.45 -28.15
N ILE A 51 6.02 8.15 -27.92
CA ILE A 51 5.30 7.52 -26.81
C ILE A 51 6.31 7.03 -25.76
N THR A 52 7.34 6.28 -26.16
CA THR A 52 8.42 5.76 -25.31
C THR A 52 9.60 6.72 -25.32
N ARG A 53 9.52 7.76 -24.49
CA ARG A 53 10.60 8.75 -24.42
C ARG A 53 11.92 8.12 -23.98
N ALA A 54 13.00 8.79 -24.38
CA ALA A 54 14.37 8.41 -24.05
C ALA A 54 14.58 8.27 -22.54
N ILE A 55 15.54 7.42 -22.18
CA ILE A 55 16.06 7.32 -20.84
C ILE A 55 16.90 8.57 -20.57
N ASP A 56 16.57 9.28 -19.49
CA ASP A 56 17.40 10.36 -18.96
C ASP A 56 18.45 9.76 -18.03
N VAL A 57 19.71 10.04 -18.34
CA VAL A 57 20.88 9.52 -17.62
C VAL A 57 21.29 10.41 -16.44
N ASP A 58 20.73 11.61 -16.31
CA ASP A 58 21.07 12.55 -15.22
C ASP A 58 20.28 12.24 -13.93
N PRO A 59 20.95 11.79 -12.84
CA PRO A 59 20.27 11.46 -11.59
C PRO A 59 19.61 12.64 -10.87
N VAL A 60 19.90 13.88 -11.28
CA VAL A 60 19.30 15.09 -10.69
C VAL A 60 17.84 15.24 -11.11
N SER A 61 17.48 14.81 -12.33
CA SER A 61 16.11 14.90 -12.84
C SER A 61 15.20 13.77 -12.35
N TRP A 62 15.78 12.74 -11.71
CA TRP A 62 15.05 11.56 -11.27
C TRP A 62 14.25 11.83 -10.00
N ASN A 63 12.95 11.62 -10.09
CA ASN A 63 11.99 11.67 -8.98
C ASN A 63 10.93 10.57 -9.14
N SER A 64 10.02 10.45 -8.18
CA SER A 64 8.98 9.39 -8.18
C SER A 64 8.11 9.38 -9.46
N ASP A 65 7.83 10.56 -10.04
CA ASP A 65 7.08 10.68 -11.30
C ASP A 65 7.89 10.17 -12.49
N TYR A 66 9.19 10.46 -12.51
CA TYR A 66 10.12 9.94 -13.52
C TYR A 66 10.17 8.41 -13.47
N PHE A 67 10.33 7.83 -12.29
CA PHE A 67 10.33 6.38 -12.10
C PHE A 67 9.01 5.75 -12.56
N SER A 68 7.87 6.30 -12.14
CA SER A 68 6.54 5.82 -12.52
C SER A 68 6.32 5.89 -14.04
N ARG A 69 6.81 6.96 -14.69
CA ARG A 69 6.73 7.13 -16.13
C ARG A 69 7.61 6.13 -16.89
N GLN A 70 8.85 5.93 -16.44
CA GLN A 70 9.74 4.93 -17.04
C GLN A 70 9.18 3.51 -16.88
N LYS A 71 8.53 3.23 -15.74
CA LYS A 71 7.82 1.97 -15.50
C LYS A 71 6.64 1.79 -16.45
N PHE A 72 5.87 2.85 -16.70
CA PHE A 72 4.82 2.84 -17.72
C PHE A 72 5.39 2.59 -19.12
N PHE A 73 6.50 3.22 -19.50
CA PHE A 73 7.14 2.95 -20.80
C PHE A 73 7.61 1.49 -20.92
N ALA A 74 8.07 0.88 -19.83
CA ALA A 74 8.43 -0.54 -19.81
C ALA A 74 7.26 -1.49 -20.04
N THR A 75 6.00 -1.05 -19.87
CA THR A 75 4.82 -1.84 -20.27
C THR A 75 4.67 -1.95 -21.79
N ARG A 76 5.29 -1.03 -22.55
CA ARG A 76 5.21 -0.94 -24.02
C ARG A 76 6.49 -1.37 -24.71
N ASN A 77 7.64 -1.08 -24.10
CA ASN A 77 8.96 -1.50 -24.58
C ASN A 77 9.72 -2.13 -23.41
N PHE A 78 9.56 -3.45 -23.25
CA PHE A 78 10.15 -4.21 -22.16
C PHE A 78 11.59 -4.60 -22.55
N SER A 79 12.49 -3.60 -22.58
CA SER A 79 13.89 -3.77 -22.98
C SER A 79 14.82 -3.86 -21.77
N LYS A 80 15.94 -4.56 -21.93
CA LYS A 80 16.97 -4.72 -20.89
C LYS A 80 17.44 -3.38 -20.35
N GLU A 81 17.77 -2.45 -21.24
CA GLU A 81 18.27 -1.10 -20.94
C GLU A 81 17.29 -0.33 -20.04
N ARG A 82 15.98 -0.43 -20.33
CA ARG A 82 14.96 0.28 -19.55
C ARG A 82 14.76 -0.35 -18.17
N LEU A 83 14.84 -1.67 -18.06
CA LEU A 83 14.73 -2.36 -16.77
C LEU A 83 15.95 -2.13 -15.89
N GLU A 84 17.16 -2.18 -16.46
CA GLU A 84 18.39 -1.85 -15.75
C GLU A 84 18.37 -0.40 -15.26
N HIS A 85 17.90 0.52 -16.10
CA HIS A 85 17.72 1.92 -15.72
C HIS A 85 16.71 2.08 -14.58
N LEU A 86 15.55 1.41 -14.63
CA LEU A 86 14.58 1.43 -13.53
C LEU A 86 15.18 0.89 -12.22
N ILE A 87 15.98 -0.17 -12.28
CA ILE A 87 16.70 -0.71 -11.12
C ILE A 87 17.70 0.32 -10.59
N GLN A 88 18.41 1.02 -11.47
CA GLN A 88 19.38 2.07 -11.10
C GLN A 88 18.69 3.26 -10.42
N VAL A 89 17.59 3.77 -10.99
CA VAL A 89 16.79 4.86 -10.40
C VAL A 89 16.32 4.47 -9.00
N ARG A 90 15.80 3.25 -8.85
CA ARG A 90 15.38 2.69 -7.56
C ARG A 90 16.54 2.58 -6.56
N ASP A 91 17.73 2.21 -7.00
CA ASP A 91 18.91 2.13 -6.13
C ASP A 91 19.35 3.52 -5.65
N VAL A 92 19.29 4.54 -6.52
CA VAL A 92 19.52 5.94 -6.12
C VAL A 92 18.49 6.40 -5.09
N PHE A 93 17.20 6.09 -5.30
CA PHE A 93 16.15 6.42 -4.33
C PHE A 93 16.36 5.72 -2.98
N ARG A 94 16.84 4.46 -2.99
CA ARG A 94 17.25 3.75 -1.76
C ARG A 94 18.39 4.46 -1.04
N GLN A 95 19.45 4.83 -1.75
CA GLN A 95 20.60 5.54 -1.18
C GLN A 95 20.20 6.89 -0.57
N ARG A 96 19.23 7.57 -1.19
CA ARG A 96 18.63 8.83 -0.70
C ARG A 96 17.60 8.63 0.41
N ASN A 97 17.32 7.39 0.81
CA ASN A 97 16.26 7.02 1.76
C ASN A 97 14.87 7.51 1.37
N GLU A 98 14.57 7.55 0.07
CA GLU A 98 13.27 7.97 -0.44
C GLU A 98 12.19 6.95 -0.06
N LYS A 99 11.07 7.47 0.45
CA LYS A 99 9.95 6.68 0.95
C LYS A 99 9.38 5.79 -0.16
N GLY A 100 9.21 4.50 0.14
CA GLY A 100 8.70 3.51 -0.82
C GLY A 100 9.79 2.78 -1.62
N PHE A 101 11.07 3.05 -1.37
CA PHE A 101 12.18 2.36 -2.03
C PHE A 101 13.12 1.65 -1.05
N THR A 102 13.23 2.13 0.20
CA THR A 102 14.11 1.56 1.22
C THR A 102 13.62 0.20 1.73
N PRO A 103 14.49 -0.83 1.76
CA PRO A 103 14.16 -2.10 2.40
C PRO A 103 13.84 -1.88 3.87
N THR A 104 12.69 -2.36 4.32
CA THR A 104 12.41 -2.53 5.75
C THR A 104 13.33 -3.62 6.27
N ILE A 105 14.55 -3.27 6.69
CA ILE A 105 15.34 -4.19 7.51
C ILE A 105 14.48 -4.46 8.73
N ALA A 106 14.00 -5.69 8.86
CA ALA A 106 13.30 -6.14 10.04
C ALA A 106 14.22 -5.88 11.23
N ALA A 107 13.94 -4.79 11.96
CA ALA A 107 14.51 -4.61 13.28
C ALA A 107 14.13 -5.86 14.07
N SER A 108 15.15 -6.59 14.54
CA SER A 108 14.98 -7.72 15.44
C SER A 108 13.92 -7.39 16.49
N PRO A 109 13.04 -8.34 16.86
CA PRO A 109 11.97 -8.09 17.81
C PRO A 109 12.57 -7.91 19.20
N THR A 110 13.08 -6.72 19.48
CA THR A 110 13.14 -6.24 20.85
C THR A 110 11.70 -5.96 21.22
N ARG A 111 11.10 -6.99 21.81
CA ARG A 111 9.87 -6.95 22.60
C ARG A 111 9.88 -5.68 23.44
N LYS A 112 9.32 -4.60 22.91
CA LYS A 112 8.97 -3.44 23.72
C LYS A 112 7.68 -3.80 24.42
N ALA A 113 7.78 -3.86 25.74
CA ALA A 113 6.66 -3.99 26.64
C ALA A 113 5.55 -2.98 26.27
N PRO A 114 4.27 -3.33 26.49
CA PRO A 114 3.16 -2.47 26.13
C PRO A 114 3.23 -1.20 26.96
N MET A 115 3.60 -0.10 26.32
CA MET A 115 3.66 1.21 26.96
C MET A 115 2.23 1.75 26.99
N LYS A 116 1.55 1.52 28.12
CA LYS A 116 0.29 2.17 28.49
C LYS A 116 0.49 3.69 28.51
N SER A 117 -0.28 4.43 27.71
CA SER A 117 -1.13 5.54 28.18
C SER A 117 -1.69 6.35 27.00
N ALA A 118 -3.01 6.25 26.78
CA ALA A 118 -3.96 7.36 26.54
C ALA A 118 -5.35 6.78 26.18
N SER A 119 -6.34 7.06 27.05
CA SER A 119 -7.79 6.76 27.04
C SER A 119 -8.32 5.46 26.38
N PHE A 120 -8.82 4.58 27.23
CA PHE A 120 -9.12 3.15 26.99
C PHE A 120 -10.55 2.80 26.54
N ASP A 121 -11.37 3.75 26.10
CA ASP A 121 -12.78 3.45 25.77
C ASP A 121 -13.12 3.54 24.27
N TYR A 122 -12.19 4.01 23.42
CA TYR A 122 -12.41 3.97 21.98
C TYR A 122 -12.18 2.56 21.43
N GLN A 123 -13.22 1.99 20.81
CA GLN A 123 -13.09 0.77 20.03
C GLN A 123 -12.90 1.14 18.55
N PRO A 124 -11.71 0.91 17.95
CA PRO A 124 -11.51 1.11 16.52
C PRO A 124 -12.43 0.19 15.72
N SER A 125 -12.82 0.63 14.52
CA SER A 125 -13.49 -0.28 13.59
C SER A 125 -12.62 -1.50 13.30
N SER A 126 -13.25 -2.63 12.92
CA SER A 126 -12.52 -3.84 12.57
C SER A 126 -11.48 -3.61 11.47
N ASN A 127 -11.81 -2.76 10.48
CA ASN A 127 -10.88 -2.38 9.42
C ASN A 127 -9.69 -1.59 9.96
N LEU A 128 -9.93 -0.53 10.73
CA LEU A 128 -8.84 0.29 11.28
C LEU A 128 -7.93 -0.53 12.19
N LYS A 129 -8.52 -1.38 13.04
CA LYS A 129 -7.75 -2.27 13.90
C LYS A 129 -6.89 -3.23 13.10
N GLN A 130 -7.47 -3.91 12.10
CA GLN A 130 -6.75 -4.87 11.28
C GLN A 130 -5.56 -4.22 10.58
N PHE A 131 -5.75 -3.06 9.93
CA PHE A 131 -4.65 -2.41 9.24
C PHE A 131 -3.56 -1.88 10.18
N VAL A 132 -3.92 -1.44 11.40
CA VAL A 132 -2.93 -1.10 12.42
C VAL A 132 -2.14 -2.32 12.88
N ASP A 133 -2.80 -3.46 13.07
CA ASP A 133 -2.12 -4.72 13.42
C ASP A 133 -1.19 -5.19 12.27
N ASP A 134 -1.58 -4.98 11.01
CA ASP A 134 -0.81 -5.31 9.80
C ASP A 134 0.41 -4.37 9.60
N GLY A 135 0.35 -3.15 10.16
CA GLY A 135 1.50 -2.25 10.27
C GLY A 135 1.87 -1.44 9.02
N ASP A 136 1.12 -1.57 7.91
CA ASP A 136 1.38 -0.78 6.70
C ASP A 136 0.76 0.62 6.79
N LEU A 137 1.60 1.65 6.74
CA LEU A 137 1.13 3.04 6.88
C LEU A 137 0.13 3.44 5.80
N LEU A 138 0.24 2.93 4.56
CA LEU A 138 -0.68 3.31 3.49
C LEU A 138 -2.11 2.82 3.77
N THR A 139 -2.25 1.56 4.16
CA THR A 139 -3.52 0.95 4.51
C THR A 139 -4.08 1.52 5.81
N ILE A 140 -3.24 1.79 6.82
CA ILE A 140 -3.68 2.49 8.05
C ILE A 140 -4.24 3.87 7.71
N ARG A 141 -3.53 4.66 6.89
CA ARG A 141 -4.02 5.98 6.45
C ARG A 141 -5.29 5.89 5.61
N THR A 142 -5.41 4.83 4.81
CA THR A 142 -6.62 4.54 4.06
C THR A 142 -7.78 4.26 4.99
N ALA A 143 -7.58 3.43 6.01
CA ALA A 143 -8.55 3.15 7.05
C ALA A 143 -8.95 4.43 7.80
N MET A 144 -7.99 5.28 8.18
CA MET A 144 -8.29 6.57 8.81
C MET A 144 -9.14 7.49 7.92
N ARG A 145 -8.93 7.51 6.60
CA ARG A 145 -9.81 8.25 5.68
C ARG A 145 -11.19 7.60 5.56
N MET A 146 -11.28 6.27 5.67
CA MET A 146 -12.58 5.59 5.72
C MET A 146 -13.35 5.96 6.99
N GLU A 147 -12.68 6.04 8.14
CA GLU A 147 -13.30 6.54 9.38
C GLU A 147 -13.80 7.98 9.21
N LEU A 148 -12.96 8.87 8.63
CA LEU A 148 -13.33 10.27 8.34
C LEU A 148 -14.62 10.36 7.49
N ASN A 149 -14.79 9.45 6.53
CA ASN A 149 -15.95 9.37 5.66
C ASN A 149 -17.14 8.60 6.28
N ASP A 150 -16.96 7.92 7.42
CA ASP A 150 -18.04 7.22 8.09
C ASP A 150 -18.98 8.21 8.78
N ARG A 151 -20.16 8.40 8.19
CA ARG A 151 -21.17 9.35 8.68
C ARG A 151 -21.81 8.95 10.01
N ARG A 152 -21.54 7.75 10.51
CA ARG A 152 -21.96 7.32 11.86
C ARG A 152 -21.08 7.91 12.96
N LEU A 153 -19.82 8.23 12.64
CA LEU A 153 -18.87 8.80 13.59
C LEU A 153 -19.07 10.31 13.73
N ASP A 154 -18.98 10.82 14.95
CA ASP A 154 -18.90 12.25 15.24
C ASP A 154 -17.47 12.75 15.42
N GLY A 155 -17.33 14.08 15.57
CA GLY A 155 -16.04 14.70 15.74
C GLY A 155 -15.27 14.13 16.93
N ALA A 156 -15.94 13.83 18.05
CA ALA A 156 -15.28 13.25 19.23
C ALA A 156 -14.79 11.82 18.96
N GLU A 157 -15.60 11.00 18.30
CA GLU A 157 -15.21 9.65 17.87
C GLU A 157 -14.02 9.66 16.90
N LEU A 158 -13.98 10.62 15.97
CA LEU A 158 -12.86 10.80 15.03
C LEU A 158 -11.56 11.27 15.71
N HIS A 159 -11.66 12.17 16.71
CA HIS A 159 -10.52 12.57 17.53
C HIS A 159 -9.99 11.40 18.38
N ALA A 160 -10.90 10.57 18.91
CA ALA A 160 -10.53 9.37 19.65
C ALA A 160 -9.83 8.34 18.75
N ALA A 161 -10.32 8.15 17.52
CA ALA A 161 -9.66 7.32 16.51
C ALA A 161 -8.24 7.82 16.18
N LEU A 162 -8.10 9.12 15.97
CA LEU A 162 -6.81 9.78 15.74
C LEU A 162 -5.83 9.54 16.89
N ALA A 163 -6.27 9.78 18.13
CA ALA A 163 -5.45 9.59 19.33
C ALA A 163 -5.01 8.12 19.50
N TRP A 164 -5.92 7.18 19.24
CA TRP A 164 -5.62 5.75 19.31
C TRP A 164 -4.56 5.33 18.28
N VAL A 165 -4.67 5.77 17.03
CA VAL A 165 -3.67 5.48 15.99
C VAL A 165 -2.33 6.12 16.33
N LYS A 166 -2.30 7.37 16.84
CA LYS A 166 -1.06 8.04 17.28
C LYS A 166 -0.33 7.27 18.38
N GLY A 167 -1.07 6.71 19.33
CA GLY A 167 -0.49 5.88 20.40
C GLY A 167 0.02 4.52 19.90
N SER A 168 -0.53 4.01 18.80
CA SER A 168 -0.28 2.67 18.29
C SER A 168 0.76 2.62 17.16
N VAL A 169 0.87 3.69 16.37
CA VAL A 169 1.65 3.71 15.12
C VAL A 169 2.55 4.94 15.07
N SER A 170 3.86 4.72 15.18
CA SER A 170 4.84 5.78 14.99
C SER A 170 4.95 6.18 13.52
N GLY A 171 5.17 7.47 13.25
CA GLY A 171 5.38 7.97 11.87
C GLY A 171 4.13 7.94 10.98
N ILE A 172 2.94 7.74 11.55
CA ILE A 172 1.69 7.73 10.79
C ILE A 172 1.44 9.06 10.06
N PHE A 173 1.81 10.19 10.67
CA PHE A 173 1.69 11.51 10.07
C PHE A 173 2.98 11.99 9.42
N GLU A 174 2.82 12.64 8.28
CA GLU A 174 3.88 13.38 7.62
C GLU A 174 3.97 14.80 8.18
N ALA A 175 5.15 15.41 8.04
CA ALA A 175 5.28 16.85 8.20
C ALA A 175 4.33 17.55 7.23
N VAL A 176 3.76 18.67 7.66
CA VAL A 176 2.93 19.50 6.79
C VAL A 176 3.80 20.01 5.65
N SER A 177 3.37 19.78 4.42
CA SER A 177 3.99 20.36 3.23
C SER A 177 2.96 21.18 2.44
N GLU A 178 3.45 22.27 1.87
CA GLU A 178 2.68 23.16 1.00
C GLU A 178 3.17 23.05 -0.44
N GLY A 179 2.23 23.08 -1.38
CA GLY A 179 2.56 23.03 -2.81
C GLY A 179 1.31 23.08 -3.69
N ALA A 180 1.51 22.92 -4.99
CA ALA A 180 0.42 22.94 -5.98
C ALA A 180 -0.70 21.93 -5.68
N PHE A 181 -0.36 20.84 -4.98
CA PHE A 181 -1.25 19.72 -4.69
C PHE A 181 -1.66 19.60 -3.21
N ALA A 182 -1.28 20.58 -2.37
CA ALA A 182 -1.64 20.63 -0.95
C ALA A 182 -1.44 22.05 -0.40
N ARG A 183 -2.46 22.90 -0.47
CA ARG A 183 -2.38 24.29 0.07
C ARG A 183 -2.65 24.32 1.57
N GLU A 184 -2.29 25.41 2.25
CA GLU A 184 -2.60 25.55 3.67
C GLU A 184 -4.13 25.53 3.93
N PRO A 185 -4.59 24.91 5.04
CA PRO A 185 -5.99 24.98 5.43
C PRO A 185 -6.46 26.43 5.69
N ILE A 186 -7.59 26.78 5.09
CA ILE A 186 -8.27 28.07 5.27
C ILE A 186 -9.04 28.04 6.60
N ALA A 187 -8.81 29.04 7.45
CA ALA A 187 -9.45 29.17 8.76
C ALA A 187 -10.85 29.83 8.72
N ASP A 188 -11.19 30.53 7.63
CA ASP A 188 -12.50 31.19 7.49
C ASP A 188 -13.61 30.17 7.22
N HIS A 189 -14.50 29.99 8.21
CA HIS A 189 -15.60 29.02 8.13
C HIS A 189 -16.60 29.33 7.00
N ASN A 190 -16.70 30.58 6.54
CA ASN A 190 -17.59 30.91 5.43
C ASN A 190 -17.15 30.29 4.09
N GLN A 191 -15.89 29.83 4.02
CA GLN A 191 -15.32 29.16 2.85
C GLN A 191 -15.39 27.63 2.98
N TRP A 192 -15.94 27.10 4.08
CA TRP A 192 -16.03 25.67 4.32
C TRP A 192 -17.28 25.09 3.66
N THR A 193 -17.17 24.83 2.36
CA THR A 193 -18.20 24.19 1.54
C THR A 193 -17.93 22.68 1.36
N GLU A 194 -18.88 21.95 0.77
CA GLU A 194 -18.69 20.56 0.32
C GLU A 194 -17.49 20.44 -0.64
N ASP A 195 -17.40 21.32 -1.63
CA ASP A 195 -16.26 21.36 -2.57
C ASP A 195 -14.92 21.61 -1.85
N TYR A 196 -14.93 22.46 -0.82
CA TYR A 196 -13.75 22.71 -0.01
C TYR A 196 -13.36 21.46 0.79
N TYR A 197 -14.33 20.75 1.38
CA TYR A 197 -14.08 19.49 2.06
C TYR A 197 -13.47 18.44 1.12
N ASP A 198 -14.03 18.24 -0.08
CA ASP A 198 -13.52 17.30 -1.07
C ASP A 198 -12.11 17.65 -1.56
N LEU A 199 -11.83 18.93 -1.72
CA LEU A 199 -10.49 19.43 -2.02
C LEU A 199 -9.52 19.11 -0.88
N GLN A 200 -9.91 19.33 0.38
CA GLN A 200 -9.07 19.03 1.53
C GLN A 200 -8.86 17.51 1.70
N VAL A 201 -9.85 16.66 1.38
CA VAL A 201 -9.68 15.19 1.33
C VAL A 201 -8.63 14.81 0.29
N THR A 202 -8.60 15.50 -0.84
CA THR A 202 -7.58 15.31 -1.87
C THR A 202 -6.19 15.74 -1.36
N TYR A 203 -6.09 16.89 -0.68
CA TYR A 203 -4.83 17.33 -0.06
C TYR A 203 -4.34 16.40 1.05
N LEU A 204 -5.25 15.78 1.80
CA LEU A 204 -4.89 14.79 2.81
C LEU A 204 -4.32 13.50 2.18
N LYS A 205 -4.74 13.15 0.95
CA LYS A 205 -4.16 12.01 0.21
C LYS A 205 -2.73 12.29 -0.26
N THR A 206 -2.43 13.53 -0.65
CA THR A 206 -1.10 13.93 -1.15
C THR A 206 -0.13 14.24 -0.02
N ASN A 207 -0.61 14.75 1.12
CA ASN A 207 0.17 14.96 2.33
C ASN A 207 -0.65 14.54 3.55
N PHE A 208 -0.41 13.34 4.06
CA PHE A 208 -1.16 12.81 5.20
C PHE A 208 -0.61 13.36 6.51
N SER A 209 -0.88 14.63 6.79
CA SER A 209 -0.45 15.32 8.01
C SER A 209 -1.57 15.43 9.04
N GLU A 210 -1.18 15.47 10.31
CA GLU A 210 -2.13 15.57 11.43
C GLU A 210 -2.96 16.85 11.34
N LYS A 211 -2.33 17.98 11.00
CA LYS A 211 -2.99 19.29 10.82
C LYS A 211 -4.14 19.20 9.82
N ARG A 212 -3.94 18.51 8.68
CA ARG A 212 -4.97 18.36 7.64
C ARG A 212 -6.09 17.41 8.08
N PHE A 213 -5.75 16.34 8.80
CA PHE A 213 -6.74 15.41 9.32
C PHE A 213 -7.66 16.07 10.33
N LEU A 214 -7.09 16.81 11.30
CA LEU A 214 -7.84 17.59 12.28
C LEU A 214 -8.73 18.64 11.62
N HIS A 215 -8.17 19.41 10.67
CA HIS A 215 -8.93 20.39 9.90
C HIS A 215 -10.13 19.76 9.17
N LEU A 216 -9.96 18.58 8.59
CA LEU A 216 -11.06 17.85 7.96
C LEU A 216 -12.14 17.40 8.94
N ILE A 217 -11.80 17.09 10.20
CA ILE A 217 -12.80 16.84 11.24
C ILE A 217 -13.62 18.10 11.50
N GLU A 218 -12.96 19.25 11.64
CA GLU A 218 -13.62 20.54 11.90
C GLU A 218 -14.55 20.96 10.75
N VAL A 219 -14.07 20.90 9.51
CA VAL A 219 -14.87 21.20 8.30
C VAL A 219 -16.08 20.28 8.21
N ARG A 220 -15.90 18.97 8.45
CA ARG A 220 -16.98 18.00 8.41
C ARG A 220 -18.05 18.28 9.47
N GLU A 221 -17.65 18.60 10.69
CA GLU A 221 -18.59 18.93 11.77
C GLU A 221 -19.32 20.25 11.48
N HIS A 222 -18.63 21.24 10.90
CA HIS A 222 -19.27 22.47 10.43
C HIS A 222 -20.35 22.21 9.37
N LEU A 223 -20.04 21.42 8.35
CA LEU A 223 -20.98 21.04 7.28
C LEU A 223 -22.16 20.24 7.82
N ARG A 224 -21.91 19.34 8.76
CA ARG A 224 -22.95 18.57 9.47
C ARG A 224 -23.88 19.47 10.28
N ASN A 225 -23.33 20.38 11.09
CA ASN A 225 -24.09 21.29 11.93
C ASN A 225 -24.90 22.30 11.10
N SER A 226 -24.40 22.62 9.89
CA SER A 226 -25.09 23.44 8.90
C SER A 226 -26.12 22.65 8.07
N ALA A 227 -26.37 21.37 8.41
CA ALA A 227 -27.31 20.47 7.74
C ALA A 227 -27.07 20.32 6.22
N VAL A 228 -25.82 20.41 5.77
CA VAL A 228 -25.46 20.20 4.36
C VAL A 228 -25.75 18.76 3.96
N LYS A 229 -26.43 18.59 2.81
CA LYS A 229 -26.81 17.27 2.28
C LYS A 229 -25.55 16.40 2.13
N GLY A 230 -25.61 15.16 2.59
CA GLY A 230 -24.46 14.24 2.54
C GLY A 230 -23.64 14.18 3.84
N PHE A 231 -23.70 15.21 4.71
CA PHE A 231 -22.91 15.27 5.96
C PHE A 231 -23.70 14.96 7.23
N ALA A 232 -25.03 14.85 7.11
CA ALA A 232 -25.90 14.46 8.21
C ALA A 232 -25.49 13.10 8.80
N SER A 233 -25.59 12.98 10.13
CA SER A 233 -25.29 11.74 10.84
C SER A 233 -26.23 10.62 10.39
N THR A 234 -25.67 9.45 10.11
CA THR A 234 -26.45 8.23 9.83
C THR A 234 -26.53 7.31 11.04
N LYS A 235 -26.09 7.78 12.22
CA LYS A 235 -26.21 7.03 13.46
C LYS A 235 -27.71 6.88 13.75
N SER A 236 -28.22 5.67 13.60
CA SER A 236 -29.62 5.38 13.88
C SER A 236 -29.85 5.65 15.36
N THR A 237 -30.69 6.63 15.67
CA THR A 237 -31.22 6.79 17.02
C THR A 237 -32.24 5.67 17.19
N GLU A 238 -31.80 4.49 17.62
CA GLU A 238 -32.76 3.45 18.00
C GLU A 238 -33.57 3.95 19.20
N PRO A 239 -34.92 3.89 19.14
CA PRO A 239 -35.74 4.15 20.29
C PRO A 239 -35.54 3.02 21.32
N ASN A 240 -35.16 3.40 22.53
CA ASN A 240 -35.10 2.57 23.73
C ASN A 240 -36.10 1.40 23.70
N LYS A 241 -35.61 0.16 23.56
CA LYS A 241 -36.41 -1.04 23.87
C LYS A 241 -35.64 -2.00 24.78
N ALA A 242 -36.08 -1.93 26.02
CA ALA A 242 -36.14 -2.94 27.08
C ALA A 242 -35.65 -4.36 26.73
N SER A 243 -34.80 -4.84 27.65
CA SER A 243 -34.41 -6.22 27.89
C SER A 243 -35.58 -7.22 27.79
N GLY A 244 -35.37 -8.27 26.99
CA GLY A 244 -36.17 -9.48 26.99
C GLY A 244 -35.25 -10.70 27.02
N ILE A 245 -35.04 -11.21 28.22
CA ILE A 245 -34.33 -12.47 28.55
C ILE A 245 -35.07 -13.65 27.92
N HIS A 246 -34.39 -14.61 27.28
CA HIS A 246 -34.72 -16.04 27.37
C HIS A 246 -33.50 -16.93 27.07
N SER A 247 -33.40 -18.00 27.85
CA SER A 247 -32.23 -18.84 28.12
C SER A 247 -32.25 -20.19 27.37
N ALA A 248 -31.07 -20.64 26.89
CA ALA A 248 -30.47 -22.01 26.87
C ALA A 248 -31.28 -23.23 26.31
N PRO A 249 -30.71 -24.45 26.08
CA PRO A 249 -29.36 -25.01 26.37
C PRO A 249 -28.75 -25.90 25.21
N PRO A 250 -27.61 -26.62 25.42
CA PRO A 250 -26.65 -27.04 24.38
C PRO A 250 -26.64 -28.54 24.03
N ALA A 251 -25.91 -28.93 22.98
CA ALA A 251 -25.51 -30.32 22.73
C ALA A 251 -24.12 -30.43 22.07
N ALA A 252 -23.34 -31.38 22.58
CA ALA A 252 -21.94 -31.68 22.28
C ALA A 252 -21.76 -32.57 21.04
N GLN A 253 -20.55 -32.57 20.44
CA GLN A 253 -19.73 -33.75 20.13
C GLN A 253 -18.40 -33.37 19.42
N ALA A 254 -17.31 -33.99 19.86
CA ALA A 254 -16.00 -34.07 19.21
C ALA A 254 -15.77 -35.52 18.73
N PRO A 255 -14.60 -35.95 18.22
CA PRO A 255 -13.60 -35.35 17.32
C PRO A 255 -13.40 -36.24 16.06
N SER A 256 -12.61 -35.80 15.07
CA SER A 256 -11.98 -36.73 14.11
C SER A 256 -10.60 -36.24 13.67
N ALA A 257 -9.60 -37.09 13.94
CA ALA A 257 -8.27 -37.04 13.38
C ALA A 257 -8.22 -37.94 12.13
N ASN A 258 -7.59 -37.51 11.04
CA ASN A 258 -6.30 -38.07 10.60
C ASN A 258 -5.85 -37.59 9.21
N SER A 259 -4.52 -37.61 9.09
CA SER A 259 -3.72 -37.92 7.89
C SER A 259 -3.39 -36.84 6.86
N ARG A 260 -2.18 -36.30 7.09
CA ARG A 260 -1.13 -35.91 6.14
C ARG A 260 -1.29 -36.45 4.70
N GLN A 261 -1.05 -35.56 3.74
CA GLN A 261 -0.36 -35.91 2.50
C GLN A 261 0.66 -34.83 2.11
N SER A 262 1.92 -35.19 2.31
CA SER A 262 3.13 -34.60 1.74
C SER A 262 3.41 -35.25 0.38
N ILE A 263 3.59 -34.46 -0.68
CA ILE A 263 3.89 -34.88 -2.06
C ILE A 263 4.86 -33.83 -2.68
N PRO A 264 5.82 -34.17 -3.57
CA PRO A 264 7.23 -34.29 -3.20
C PRO A 264 8.13 -33.31 -3.98
N GLY A 265 9.41 -33.27 -3.61
CA GLY A 265 10.45 -32.53 -4.33
C GLY A 265 10.77 -33.11 -5.72
N GLY A 266 11.14 -32.23 -6.64
CA GLY A 266 11.69 -32.58 -7.94
C GLY A 266 12.03 -31.38 -8.83
N ALA A 267 13.34 -31.07 -8.90
CA ALA A 267 14.04 -30.36 -10.00
C ALA A 267 13.77 -28.86 -10.25
N ALA A 268 14.34 -28.00 -9.39
CA ALA A 268 14.77 -26.65 -9.75
C ALA A 268 15.99 -26.22 -8.88
N GLU A 269 17.09 -26.97 -8.94
CA GLU A 269 18.42 -26.46 -8.60
C GLU A 269 19.09 -26.08 -9.94
N ARG A 270 19.66 -24.90 -10.18
CA ARG A 270 20.67 -24.21 -9.38
C ARG A 270 20.74 -22.70 -9.72
N ASN A 271 19.81 -21.88 -9.25
CA ASN A 271 20.08 -20.45 -9.18
C ASN A 271 19.76 -19.95 -7.76
N PRO A 272 20.77 -19.51 -6.97
CA PRO A 272 20.53 -18.96 -5.63
C PRO A 272 19.54 -17.78 -5.69
N ALA A 273 19.51 -17.03 -6.80
CA ALA A 273 18.53 -16.00 -7.08
C ALA A 273 17.08 -16.52 -7.04
N PHE A 274 16.83 -17.66 -7.69
CA PHE A 274 15.49 -18.24 -7.80
C PHE A 274 15.02 -18.82 -6.46
N LYS A 275 15.94 -19.40 -5.67
CA LYS A 275 15.64 -19.82 -4.29
C LYS A 275 15.31 -18.59 -3.41
N ALA A 276 16.11 -17.52 -3.49
CA ALA A 276 15.85 -16.28 -2.76
C ALA A 276 14.51 -15.64 -3.18
N ALA A 277 14.21 -15.62 -4.47
CA ALA A 277 12.96 -15.13 -5.01
C ALA A 277 11.73 -15.88 -4.48
N LEU A 278 11.79 -17.21 -4.43
CA LEU A 278 10.71 -18.04 -3.89
C LEU A 278 10.52 -17.84 -2.37
N LEU A 279 11.58 -17.53 -1.63
CA LEU A 279 11.53 -17.24 -0.20
C LEU A 279 10.93 -15.86 0.11
N ILE A 280 11.19 -14.86 -0.75
CA ILE A 280 10.56 -13.53 -0.66
C ILE A 280 9.07 -13.61 -1.01
N GLY A 281 8.70 -14.47 -1.97
CA GLY A 281 7.32 -14.69 -2.37
C GLY A 281 6.81 -13.63 -3.35
N GLY A 282 5.49 -13.44 -3.38
CA GLY A 282 4.84 -12.37 -4.15
C GLY A 282 5.16 -12.36 -5.64
N ALA A 283 5.28 -11.15 -6.20
CA ALA A 283 5.52 -10.95 -7.62
C ALA A 283 6.86 -11.53 -8.10
N ILE A 284 7.90 -11.47 -7.26
CA ILE A 284 9.22 -12.02 -7.57
C ILE A 284 9.18 -13.55 -7.74
N ALA A 285 8.48 -14.26 -6.84
CA ALA A 285 8.27 -15.70 -6.99
C ALA A 285 7.51 -16.02 -8.28
N ALA A 286 6.50 -15.22 -8.63
CA ALA A 286 5.73 -15.39 -9.85
C ALA A 286 6.59 -15.22 -11.12
N VAL A 287 7.46 -14.20 -11.17
CA VAL A 287 8.42 -14.01 -12.27
C VAL A 287 9.24 -15.29 -12.50
N VAL A 288 9.82 -15.86 -11.44
CA VAL A 288 10.64 -17.07 -11.53
C VAL A 288 9.84 -18.26 -12.04
N VAL A 289 8.62 -18.47 -11.53
CA VAL A 289 7.74 -19.57 -11.98
C VAL A 289 7.45 -19.47 -13.48
N PHE A 290 7.12 -18.28 -13.98
CA PHE A 290 6.82 -18.09 -15.39
C PHE A 290 8.07 -18.19 -16.27
N LEU A 291 9.23 -17.69 -15.82
CA LEU A 291 10.50 -17.87 -16.54
C LEU A 291 10.88 -19.35 -16.66
N VAL A 292 10.77 -20.13 -15.58
CA VAL A 292 11.02 -21.58 -15.61
C VAL A 292 10.03 -22.30 -16.54
N ALA A 293 8.77 -21.87 -16.57
CA ALA A 293 7.76 -22.44 -17.47
C ALA A 293 8.02 -22.15 -18.95
N LEU A 294 8.70 -21.04 -19.28
CA LEU A 294 9.05 -20.66 -20.66
C LEU A 294 10.28 -21.39 -21.21
N VAL A 295 11.12 -21.95 -20.34
CA VAL A 295 12.34 -22.70 -20.72
C VAL A 295 12.07 -24.21 -20.87
N ARG A 296 10.88 -24.67 -20.46
CA ARG A 296 10.43 -26.07 -20.59
C ARG A 296 9.60 -26.26 -21.85
#